data_AF-A0A967HEE0-F1
#
_entry.id   AF-A0A967HEE0-F1
#
_cell.length_a   1.000
_cell.length_b   1.000
_cell.length_c   1.000
_cell.angle_alpha   90.00
_cell.angle_beta   90.00
_cell.angle_gamma   90.00
#
_symmetry.space_group_name_H-M   'P 1'
#
loop_
_entity.id
_entity.type
_entity.pdbx_description
1 polymer ?
#
loop_
_entity_poly.entity_id
_entity_poly.type
_entity_poly.pdbx_seq_one_letter_code
_entity_poly.pdbx_strand_id
1 'polypeptide(L)'
;MQDLKALREDRAPAWLVILSVVAPVAVIAAQWYGFAYSPTAEDYQDSQKIMYVHVPAAWNAFLAFFIVFWASVVYLWKRTERSDLLAASAAEIGALFTGLTLVLGSIWGRWAWGVWWTWDARLTSTAVLFIIFVGYLSLRSFTEDPERRATWSAGVGIFGALNV
;
A
#
# COMPACT_ATOMS: atom_id res chain seq x y z
N MET A 1 1.26 34.53 -21.83
CA MET A 1 1.08 35.06 -20.45
C MET A 1 -0.14 34.47 -19.74
N GLN A 2 -1.19 34.01 -20.44
CA GLN A 2 -2.29 33.21 -19.86
C GLN A 2 -1.84 31.81 -19.42
N ASP A 3 -0.93 31.16 -20.15
CA ASP A 3 -0.43 29.81 -19.82
C ASP A 3 0.32 29.75 -18.47
N LEU A 4 1.03 30.81 -18.10
CA LEU A 4 1.74 30.90 -16.81
C LEU A 4 0.79 31.04 -15.61
N LYS A 5 -0.44 31.53 -15.81
CA LYS A 5 -1.47 31.58 -14.76
C LYS A 5 -2.12 30.21 -14.56
N ALA A 6 -2.40 29.48 -15.64
CA ALA A 6 -2.92 28.11 -15.57
C ALA A 6 -1.95 27.16 -14.83
N LEU A 7 -0.64 27.28 -15.07
CA LEU A 7 0.41 26.54 -14.34
C LEU A 7 0.55 26.92 -12.86
N ARG A 8 -0.06 28.03 -12.43
CA ARG A 8 0.01 28.53 -11.04
C ARG A 8 -1.21 28.11 -10.21
N GLU A 9 -2.34 27.83 -10.86
CA GLU A 9 -3.56 27.35 -10.19
C GLU A 9 -3.51 25.86 -9.82
N ASP A 10 -2.66 25.08 -10.49
CA ASP A 10 -2.52 23.63 -10.26
C ASP A 10 -1.41 23.26 -9.24
N ARG A 11 -0.95 24.23 -8.44
CA ARG A 11 0.01 23.93 -7.37
C ARG A 11 -0.74 23.24 -6.23
N ALA A 12 -0.31 22.02 -5.92
CA ALA A 12 -0.73 21.34 -4.71
C ALA A 12 -0.63 22.32 -3.52
N PRO A 13 -1.68 22.46 -2.70
CA PRO A 13 -1.67 23.37 -1.57
C PRO A 13 -0.47 23.07 -0.67
N ALA A 14 0.11 24.10 -0.07
CA ALA A 14 1.37 23.99 0.67
C ALA A 14 1.37 22.87 1.73
N TRP A 15 0.23 22.60 2.35
CA TRP A 15 0.09 21.51 3.32
C TRP A 15 0.29 20.12 2.69
N LEU A 16 -0.13 19.88 1.45
CA LEU A 16 0.14 18.61 0.75
C LEU A 16 1.62 18.44 0.43
N VAL A 17 2.28 19.54 0.03
CA VAL A 17 3.74 19.53 -0.22
C VAL A 17 4.51 19.29 1.08
N ILE A 18 4.06 19.88 2.19
CA ILE A 18 4.64 19.62 3.50
C ILE A 18 4.44 18.15 3.88
N LEU A 19 3.22 17.62 3.72
CA LEU A 19 2.93 16.22 4.04
C LEU A 19 3.73 15.23 3.19
N SER A 20 3.95 15.50 1.90
CA SER A 20 4.70 14.61 1.01
C SER A 20 6.18 14.47 1.40
N VAL A 21 6.72 15.45 2.13
CA VAL A 21 8.09 15.40 2.67
C VAL A 21 8.10 14.90 4.12
N VAL A 22 7.22 15.43 4.96
CA VAL A 22 7.20 15.11 6.39
C VAL A 22 6.80 13.67 6.64
N ALA A 23 5.84 13.12 5.91
CA ALA A 23 5.38 11.74 6.11
C ALA A 23 6.50 10.70 5.87
N PRO A 24 7.22 10.67 4.73
CA PRO A 24 8.31 9.72 4.54
C PRO A 24 9.47 9.94 5.51
N VAL A 25 9.80 11.20 5.83
CA VAL A 25 10.84 11.50 6.84
C VAL A 25 10.47 10.96 8.22
N ALA A 26 9.22 11.16 8.66
CA ALA A 26 8.73 10.65 9.93
C ALA A 26 8.73 9.11 9.96
N VAL A 27 8.32 8.45 8.86
CA VAL A 27 8.37 6.98 8.73
C VAL A 27 9.81 6.47 8.84
N ILE A 28 10.75 7.09 8.12
CA ILE A 28 12.18 6.71 8.18
C ILE A 28 12.75 6.93 9.58
N ALA A 29 12.46 8.07 10.21
CA ALA A 29 12.93 8.39 11.54
C ALA A 29 12.40 7.40 12.59
N ALA A 30 11.12 7.03 12.51
CA ALA A 30 10.52 6.04 13.41
C ALA A 30 11.14 4.65 13.26
N GLN A 31 11.38 4.21 12.01
CA GLN A 31 12.05 2.93 11.74
C GLN A 31 13.51 2.94 12.22
N TRP A 32 14.24 4.03 11.96
CA TRP A 32 15.62 4.19 12.43
C TRP A 32 15.71 4.16 13.95
N TYR A 33 14.79 4.84 14.64
CA TYR A 33 14.72 4.81 16.09
C TYR A 33 14.49 3.40 16.64
N GLY A 34 13.53 2.66 16.07
CA GLY A 34 13.28 1.26 16.44
C GLY A 34 14.51 0.38 16.22
N PHE A 35 15.21 0.54 15.10
CA PHE A 35 16.42 -0.22 14.78
C PHE A 35 17.60 0.11 15.73
N ALA A 36 17.81 1.40 16.03
CA ALA A 36 18.98 1.87 16.78
C ALA A 36 18.88 1.63 18.29
N TYR A 37 17.66 1.73 18.85
CA TYR A 37 17.47 1.72 20.32
C TYR A 37 16.81 0.47 20.86
N SER A 38 16.26 -0.42 20.02
CA SER A 38 15.67 -1.66 20.52
C SER A 38 16.74 -2.63 21.02
N PRO A 39 16.52 -3.26 22.20
CA PRO A 39 17.39 -4.32 22.67
C PRO A 39 17.27 -5.55 21.77
N THR A 40 18.37 -6.28 21.66
CA THR A 40 18.44 -7.57 20.95
C THR A 40 17.52 -8.59 21.62
N ALA A 41 16.70 -9.28 20.83
CA ALA A 41 15.73 -10.27 21.35
C ALA A 41 16.43 -11.59 21.73
N GLU A 42 15.91 -12.30 22.74
CA GLU A 42 16.50 -13.57 23.19
C GLU A 42 16.43 -14.66 22.09
N ASP A 43 15.26 -14.86 21.49
CA ASP A 43 15.04 -15.96 20.53
C ASP A 43 15.58 -15.68 19.12
N TYR A 44 15.56 -14.42 18.70
CA TYR A 44 15.82 -14.02 17.30
C TYR A 44 16.96 -13.01 17.14
N GLN A 45 17.61 -12.65 18.24
CA GLN A 45 18.75 -11.73 18.25
C GLN A 45 18.43 -10.45 17.45
N ASP A 46 19.39 -9.95 16.66
CA ASP A 46 19.19 -8.74 15.86
C ASP A 46 18.26 -8.95 14.66
N SER A 47 17.98 -10.20 14.26
CA SER A 47 17.05 -10.46 13.15
C SER A 47 15.63 -10.00 13.46
N GLN A 48 15.25 -9.91 14.74
CA GLN A 48 13.99 -9.32 15.18
C GLN A 48 13.83 -7.87 14.72
N LYS A 49 14.92 -7.11 14.56
CA LYS A 49 14.85 -5.67 14.26
C LYS A 49 14.20 -5.37 12.91
N ILE A 50 14.16 -6.34 11.99
CA ILE A 50 13.39 -6.23 10.75
C ILE A 50 11.90 -6.00 10.99
N MET A 51 11.37 -6.42 12.15
CA MET A 51 9.95 -6.25 12.53
C MET A 51 9.55 -4.78 12.67
N TYR A 52 10.49 -3.89 13.02
CA TYR A 52 10.22 -2.44 13.06
C TYR A 52 9.91 -1.84 11.69
N VAL A 53 10.24 -2.54 10.61
CA VAL A 53 9.89 -2.14 9.23
C VAL A 53 8.78 -3.04 8.69
N HIS A 54 8.91 -4.36 8.87
CA HIS A 54 7.98 -5.35 8.33
C HIS A 54 6.57 -5.21 8.89
N VAL A 55 6.42 -5.07 10.22
CA VAL A 55 5.09 -5.00 10.84
C VAL A 55 4.35 -3.71 10.42
N PRO A 56 4.96 -2.52 10.49
CA PRO A 56 4.32 -1.31 9.95
C PRO A 56 4.01 -1.40 8.46
N ALA A 57 4.87 -2.02 7.64
CA ALA A 57 4.58 -2.23 6.22
C ALA A 57 3.31 -3.08 6.02
N ALA A 58 3.15 -4.16 6.77
CA ALA A 58 1.96 -5.02 6.71
C ALA A 58 0.69 -4.25 7.11
N TRP A 59 0.74 -3.46 8.19
CA TRP A 59 -0.40 -2.63 8.60
C TRP A 59 -0.77 -1.57 7.56
N ASN A 60 0.21 -0.94 6.91
CA ASN A 60 -0.05 0.02 5.84
C ASN A 60 -0.65 -0.67 4.60
N ALA A 61 -0.24 -1.89 4.27
CA ALA A 61 -0.85 -2.69 3.21
C ALA A 61 -2.35 -2.96 3.49
N PHE A 62 -2.69 -3.41 4.71
CA PHE A 62 -4.08 -3.65 5.10
C PHE A 62 -4.91 -2.35 5.13
N LEU A 63 -4.37 -1.26 5.66
CA LEU A 63 -5.04 0.04 5.66
C LEU A 63 -5.30 0.53 4.23
N ALA A 64 -4.31 0.43 3.35
CA ALA A 64 -4.46 0.79 1.95
C ALA A 64 -5.55 -0.05 1.28
N PHE A 65 -5.58 -1.36 1.53
CA PHE A 65 -6.62 -2.23 1.00
C PHE A 65 -8.02 -1.84 1.51
N PHE A 66 -8.16 -1.55 2.80
CA PHE A 66 -9.40 -1.06 3.38
C PHE A 66 -9.88 0.24 2.72
N ILE A 67 -8.96 1.17 2.43
CA ILE A 67 -9.29 2.41 1.71
C ILE A 67 -9.75 2.09 0.27
N VAL A 68 -9.07 1.19 -0.44
CA VAL A 68 -9.50 0.73 -1.78
C VAL A 68 -10.92 0.17 -1.74
N PHE A 69 -11.21 -0.73 -0.80
CA PHE A 69 -12.54 -1.31 -0.61
C PHE A 69 -13.60 -0.22 -0.39
N TRP A 70 -13.41 0.66 0.60
CA TRP A 70 -14.38 1.69 0.93
C TRP A 70 -14.57 2.70 -0.19
N ALA A 71 -13.48 3.17 -0.79
CA ALA A 71 -13.54 4.12 -1.90
C ALA A 71 -14.22 3.50 -3.13
N SER A 72 -14.03 2.20 -3.38
CA SER A 72 -14.73 1.45 -4.44
C SER A 72 -16.24 1.35 -4.18
N VAL A 73 -16.65 1.05 -2.94
CA VAL A 73 -18.09 1.05 -2.55
C VAL A 73 -18.70 2.44 -2.74
N VAL A 74 -18.01 3.48 -2.28
CA VAL A 74 -18.47 4.87 -2.42
C VAL A 74 -18.56 5.28 -3.89
N TYR A 75 -17.61 4.85 -4.73
CA TYR A 75 -17.65 5.11 -6.17
C TYR A 75 -18.89 4.46 -6.81
N LEU A 76 -19.19 3.19 -6.52
CA LEU A 76 -20.36 2.53 -7.09
C LEU A 76 -21.68 3.17 -6.64
N TRP A 77 -21.73 3.73 -5.42
CA TRP A 77 -22.90 4.42 -4.91
C TRP A 77 -23.06 5.84 -5.48
N LYS A 78 -22.02 6.67 -5.39
CA LYS A 78 -22.10 8.10 -5.70
C LYS A 78 -21.57 8.48 -7.09
N ARG A 79 -20.88 7.58 -7.77
CA ARG A 79 -20.27 7.79 -9.10
C ARG A 79 -19.35 9.01 -9.16
N THR A 80 -18.59 9.26 -8.09
CA THR A 80 -17.70 10.43 -8.01
C THR A 80 -16.27 10.12 -8.44
N GLU A 81 -15.66 10.97 -9.26
CA GLU A 81 -14.25 10.84 -9.67
C GLU A 81 -13.30 10.81 -8.47
N ARG A 82 -13.57 11.63 -7.44
CA ARG A 82 -12.73 11.68 -6.22
C ARG A 82 -12.60 10.33 -5.52
N SER A 83 -13.68 9.55 -5.45
CA SER A 83 -13.63 8.20 -4.85
C SER A 83 -12.85 7.21 -5.72
N ASP A 84 -12.93 7.33 -7.04
CA ASP A 84 -12.14 6.50 -7.96
C ASP A 84 -10.64 6.81 -7.82
N LEU A 85 -10.29 8.10 -7.81
CA LEU A 85 -8.91 8.55 -7.62
C LEU A 85 -8.36 8.12 -6.25
N LEU A 86 -9.16 8.23 -5.19
CA LEU A 86 -8.77 7.76 -3.85
C LEU A 86 -8.48 6.25 -3.85
N ALA A 87 -9.34 5.44 -4.48
CA ALA A 87 -9.11 4.00 -4.61
C ALA A 87 -7.84 3.71 -5.43
N ALA A 88 -7.62 4.44 -6.53
CA ALA A 88 -6.42 4.28 -7.36
C ALA A 88 -5.13 4.59 -6.60
N SER A 89 -5.06 5.75 -5.94
CA SER A 89 -3.89 6.14 -5.15
C SER A 89 -3.65 5.18 -3.97
N ALA A 90 -4.72 4.73 -3.30
CA ALA A 90 -4.59 3.74 -2.24
C ALA A 90 -4.08 2.39 -2.78
N ALA A 91 -4.49 1.97 -3.97
CA ALA A 91 -4.01 0.74 -4.59
C ALA A 91 -2.51 0.78 -4.94
N GLU A 92 -1.99 1.92 -5.41
CA GLU A 92 -0.55 2.10 -5.66
C GLU A 92 0.28 1.95 -4.37
N ILE A 93 -0.17 2.63 -3.31
CA ILE A 93 0.46 2.55 -1.99
C ILE A 93 0.34 1.13 -1.41
N GLY A 94 -0.83 0.51 -1.54
CA GLY A 94 -1.08 -0.86 -1.10
C GLY A 94 -0.20 -1.89 -1.82
N ALA A 95 -0.03 -1.76 -3.14
CA ALA A 95 0.87 -2.61 -3.91
C ALA A 95 2.31 -2.52 -3.39
N LEU A 96 2.81 -1.29 -3.18
CA LEU A 96 4.15 -1.04 -2.67
C LEU A 96 4.37 -1.66 -1.28
N PHE A 97 3.47 -1.40 -0.34
CA PHE A 97 3.60 -1.93 1.03
C PHE A 97 3.37 -3.43 1.11
N THR A 98 2.49 -4.00 0.30
CA THR A 98 2.29 -5.45 0.26
C THR A 98 3.53 -6.15 -0.32
N GLY A 99 4.10 -5.62 -1.40
CA GLY A 99 5.36 -6.12 -1.97
C GLY A 99 6.52 -6.02 -0.97
N LEU A 100 6.65 -4.88 -0.28
CA LEU A 100 7.64 -4.70 0.78
C LEU A 100 7.44 -5.71 1.92
N THR A 101 6.19 -5.94 2.33
CA THR A 101 5.84 -6.92 3.37
C THR A 101 6.27 -8.33 2.96
N LEU A 102 6.01 -8.75 1.73
CA LEU A 102 6.42 -10.06 1.22
C LEU A 102 7.94 -10.23 1.19
N VAL A 103 8.66 -9.22 0.70
CA VAL A 103 10.14 -9.27 0.64
C VAL A 103 10.74 -9.32 2.04
N LEU A 104 10.34 -8.40 2.93
CA LEU A 104 10.86 -8.36 4.31
C LEU A 104 10.48 -9.62 5.09
N GLY A 105 9.25 -10.12 4.90
CA GLY A 105 8.77 -11.35 5.52
C GLY A 105 9.57 -12.56 5.07
N SER A 106 9.91 -12.65 3.78
CA SER A 106 10.73 -13.73 3.24
C SER A 106 12.16 -13.71 3.78
N ILE A 107 12.77 -12.52 3.88
CA ILE A 107 14.09 -12.33 4.49
C ILE A 107 14.08 -12.79 5.95
N TRP A 108 13.08 -12.37 6.73
CA TRP A 108 12.95 -12.81 8.12
C TRP A 108 12.68 -14.31 8.24
N GLY A 109 11.82 -14.87 7.38
CA GLY A 109 11.51 -16.30 7.36
C GLY A 109 12.74 -17.18 7.15
N ARG A 110 13.70 -16.74 6.32
CA ARG A 110 14.97 -17.47 6.14
C ARG A 110 15.75 -17.58 7.45
N TRP A 111 15.76 -16.55 8.29
CA TRP A 111 16.43 -16.56 9.59
C TRP A 111 15.62 -17.33 10.65
N ALA A 112 14.31 -17.12 10.69
CA ALA A 112 13.45 -17.68 11.73
C ALA A 112 13.12 -19.18 11.52
N TRP A 113 12.91 -19.60 10.28
CA TRP A 113 12.44 -20.94 9.92
C TRP A 113 13.40 -21.73 9.03
N GLY A 114 14.51 -21.12 8.60
CA GLY A 114 15.46 -21.73 7.67
C GLY A 114 14.98 -21.76 6.21
N VAL A 115 13.78 -21.27 5.90
CA VAL A 115 13.20 -21.27 4.54
C VAL A 115 12.63 -19.90 4.19
N TRP A 116 12.69 -19.53 2.91
CA TRP A 116 12.24 -18.22 2.43
C TRP A 116 10.71 -18.08 2.33
N TRP A 117 10.00 -19.20 2.25
CA TRP A 117 8.57 -19.22 2.03
C TRP A 117 7.94 -20.50 2.58
N THR A 118 6.78 -20.35 3.19
CA THR A 118 5.88 -21.43 3.57
C THR A 118 4.51 -21.15 2.96
N TRP A 119 3.82 -22.20 2.53
CA TRP A 119 2.49 -22.09 1.92
C TRP A 119 1.37 -22.09 2.98
N ASP A 120 1.60 -21.45 4.12
CA ASP A 120 0.57 -21.27 5.13
C ASP A 120 -0.46 -20.22 4.68
N ALA A 121 -1.61 -20.21 5.34
CA ALA A 121 -2.74 -19.37 4.96
C ALA A 121 -2.39 -17.87 4.94
N ARG A 122 -1.55 -17.39 5.88
CA ARG A 122 -1.21 -15.97 6.00
C ARG A 122 -0.26 -15.51 4.90
N LEU A 123 0.79 -16.28 4.64
CA LEU A 123 1.74 -15.96 3.56
C LEU A 123 1.03 -16.03 2.20
N THR A 124 0.23 -17.08 1.99
CA THR A 124 -0.51 -17.27 0.75
C THR A 124 -1.55 -16.16 0.54
N SER A 125 -2.34 -15.78 1.56
CA SER A 125 -3.31 -14.68 1.43
C SER A 125 -2.63 -13.34 1.16
N THR A 126 -1.46 -13.09 1.74
CA THR A 126 -0.68 -11.86 1.48
C THR A 126 -0.14 -11.84 0.05
N ALA A 127 0.31 -12.98 -0.49
CA ALA A 127 0.72 -13.10 -1.88
C ALA A 127 -0.46 -12.88 -2.85
N VAL A 128 -1.62 -13.45 -2.55
CA VAL A 128 -2.86 -13.23 -3.32
C VAL A 128 -3.28 -11.76 -3.24
N LEU A 129 -3.17 -11.12 -2.07
CA LEU A 129 -3.42 -9.68 -1.92
C LEU A 129 -2.53 -8.84 -2.84
N PHE A 130 -1.24 -9.19 -2.93
CA PHE A 130 -0.31 -8.51 -3.84
C PHE A 130 -0.73 -8.67 -5.31
N ILE A 131 -1.13 -9.88 -5.71
CA ILE A 131 -1.65 -10.14 -7.06
C ILE A 131 -2.94 -9.36 -7.32
N ILE A 132 -3.83 -9.23 -6.34
CA ILE A 132 -5.05 -8.41 -6.45
C ILE A 132 -4.69 -6.94 -6.70
N PHE A 133 -3.73 -6.38 -5.96
CA PHE A 133 -3.29 -5.00 -6.19
C PHE A 133 -2.67 -4.80 -7.59
N VAL A 134 -1.77 -5.70 -8.00
CA VAL A 134 -1.17 -5.64 -9.34
C VAL A 134 -2.23 -5.79 -10.42
N GLY A 135 -3.19 -6.70 -10.24
CA GLY A 135 -4.32 -6.91 -11.15
C GLY A 135 -5.22 -5.68 -11.23
N TYR A 136 -5.53 -5.05 -10.09
CA TYR A 136 -6.28 -3.80 -10.01
C TYR A 136 -5.59 -2.69 -10.82
N LEU A 137 -4.29 -2.48 -10.62
CA LEU A 137 -3.53 -1.43 -11.33
C LEU A 137 -3.38 -1.75 -12.82
N SER A 138 -3.16 -3.01 -13.17
CA SER A 138 -3.06 -3.47 -14.57
C SER A 138 -4.38 -3.30 -15.33
N LEU A 139 -5.50 -3.63 -14.67
CA LEU A 139 -6.85 -3.39 -15.22
C LEU A 139 -7.05 -1.90 -15.53
N ARG A 140 -6.58 -1.03 -14.65
CA ARG A 140 -6.64 0.43 -14.85
C ARG A 140 -5.76 0.91 -15.99
N SER A 141 -4.56 0.35 -16.16
CA SER A 141 -3.65 0.78 -17.23
C SER A 141 -4.13 0.38 -18.62
N PHE A 142 -4.87 -0.71 -18.75
CA PHE A 142 -5.37 -1.20 -20.05
C PHE A 142 -6.78 -0.73 -20.42
N THR A 143 -7.49 -0.07 -19.50
CA THR A 143 -8.86 0.41 -19.76
C THR A 143 -8.84 1.91 -20.09
N GLU A 144 -9.14 2.24 -21.35
CA GLU A 144 -9.13 3.63 -21.84
C GLU A 144 -10.35 4.44 -21.37
N ASP A 145 -11.54 3.82 -21.39
CA ASP A 145 -12.79 4.47 -20.98
C ASP A 145 -12.79 4.74 -19.45
N PRO A 146 -12.85 6.01 -19.01
CA PRO A 146 -12.71 6.34 -17.59
C PRO A 146 -13.79 5.76 -16.68
N GLU A 147 -15.06 5.72 -17.13
CA GLU A 147 -16.17 5.22 -16.33
C GLU A 147 -16.14 3.69 -16.19
N ARG A 148 -15.82 3.01 -17.29
CA ARG A 148 -15.64 1.56 -17.33
C ARG A 148 -14.44 1.15 -16.50
N ARG A 149 -13.32 1.87 -16.61
CA ARG A 149 -12.12 1.68 -15.79
C ARG A 149 -12.46 1.75 -14.31
N ALA A 150 -13.14 2.81 -13.88
CA ALA A 150 -13.49 3.01 -12.48
C ALA A 150 -14.49 1.94 -11.99
N THR A 151 -15.49 1.59 -12.79
CA THR A 151 -16.49 0.55 -12.44
C THR A 151 -15.85 -0.84 -12.30
N TRP A 152 -15.01 -1.25 -13.24
CA TRP A 152 -14.37 -2.55 -13.21
C TRP A 152 -13.34 -2.65 -12.08
N SER A 153 -12.56 -1.58 -11.88
CA SER A 153 -11.60 -1.50 -10.77
C SER A 153 -12.30 -1.55 -9.42
N ALA A 154 -13.41 -0.82 -9.26
CA ALA A 154 -14.21 -0.87 -8.03
C ALA A 154 -14.73 -2.29 -7.74
N GLY A 155 -15.12 -3.03 -8.78
CA GLY A 155 -15.45 -4.45 -8.67
C GLY A 155 -14.29 -5.26 -8.08
N VAL A 156 -13.09 -5.15 -8.66
CA VAL A 156 -11.88 -5.83 -8.16
C VAL A 156 -11.57 -5.43 -6.72
N GLY A 157 -11.63 -4.13 -6.40
CA GLY A 157 -11.38 -3.60 -5.05
C GLY A 157 -12.34 -4.14 -4.00
N ILE A 158 -13.60 -4.40 -4.38
CA ILE A 158 -14.60 -5.02 -3.49
C ILE A 158 -14.38 -6.52 -3.36
N PHE A 159 -14.20 -7.23 -4.48
CA PHE A 159 -13.99 -8.69 -4.46
C PHE A 159 -12.72 -9.08 -3.72
N GLY A 160 -11.67 -8.25 -3.77
CA GLY A 160 -10.45 -8.49 -3.03
C GLY A 160 -10.66 -8.58 -1.51
N ALA A 161 -11.75 -8.02 -0.97
CA ALA A 161 -12.06 -8.09 0.46
C ALA A 161 -12.40 -9.50 0.93
N LEU A 162 -12.65 -10.45 0.01
CA LEU A 162 -12.80 -11.86 0.37
C LEU A 162 -11.47 -12.51 0.78
N ASN A 163 -10.33 -11.90 0.42
CA ASN A 163 -9.00 -12.42 0.72
C ASN A 163 -8.41 -11.88 2.04
N VAL A 164 -8.92 -10.76 2.53
CA VAL A 164 -8.42 -10.04 3.72
C VAL A 164 -9.33 -10.31 4.91
#